data_AF-A0A933N1B5-F1
#
_entry.id   AF-A0A933N1B5-F1
#
_cell.length_a   1.000
_cell.length_b   1.000
_cell.length_c   1.000
_cell.angle_alpha   90.00
_cell.angle_beta   90.00
_cell.angle_gamma   90.00
#
_symmetry.space_group_name_H-M   'P 1'
#
loop_
_entity.id
_entity.type
_entity.pdbx_description
1 polymer ?
#
loop_
_entity_poly.entity_id
_entity_poly.type
_entity_poly.pdbx_seq_one_letter_code
_entity_poly.pdbx_strand_id
1 'polypeptide(L)'
;MLTKNSLVIALVLGIVLLIGGLVATGVSAQGPTPAPTQTKFGAEYIGSATCAACHKAIADAYAKSGHAFKLNKVVDGKAPTTPFTTIDKLPEGYTWNDISYVIGGYNWKYRFMDKQGYIITDKPGATISDTNYLNQWNFANAAAGKDANWSKYSSGVKNLKYNCGPCHTTGYKPTGNQGNLPGIVGTWSEEGIKCERCHGPGGLHAANPYGVAMQVERDAELCGECHRRSDVTKIDAKPGFIDHHEQYEELYQSKHLSLKCVDCHNPHVGVVQLRQAKQQTTRTLCENCHFKEARNQSAAHLAVKAECVDCHMPRLIASSSSVDASKFTGDVRVHMFAIDPDATAQFTADGKFAISQISLDYACKSCHGAGKATPKTNDELKARAKGYHTAK
;
A
#
# COMPACT_ATOMS: atom_id res chain seq x y z
N MET A 1 30.65 25.31 56.37
CA MET A 1 29.23 24.94 56.29
C MET A 1 28.39 26.14 56.73
N LEU A 2 27.23 26.34 56.09
CA LEU A 2 26.26 27.44 56.23
C LEU A 2 26.44 28.64 55.30
N THR A 3 25.32 28.94 54.67
CA THR A 3 25.02 29.67 53.44
C THR A 3 24.81 31.17 53.67
N LYS A 4 25.24 32.00 52.70
CA LYS A 4 24.99 33.46 52.68
C LYS A 4 23.71 33.82 51.90
N ASN A 5 22.85 34.60 52.56
CA ASN A 5 22.05 35.75 52.13
C ASN A 5 21.89 36.05 50.62
N SER A 6 20.66 36.43 50.22
CA SER A 6 20.24 37.84 49.97
C SER A 6 18.83 37.85 49.32
N LEU A 7 17.81 38.45 49.94
CA LEU A 7 17.36 39.85 49.86
C LEU A 7 16.47 40.18 48.64
N VAL A 8 15.16 40.24 48.92
CA VAL A 8 14.07 41.17 48.52
C VAL A 8 14.30 42.15 47.35
N ILE A 9 13.29 42.29 46.44
CA ILE A 9 12.50 43.52 46.12
C ILE A 9 11.75 43.39 44.77
N ALA A 10 10.40 43.40 44.84
CA ALA A 10 9.38 44.23 44.14
C ALA A 10 9.65 44.78 42.71
N LEU A 11 8.70 45.07 41.80
CA LEU A 11 7.22 45.02 41.66
C LEU A 11 6.91 45.53 40.21
N VAL A 12 5.73 45.19 39.68
CA VAL A 12 4.95 45.83 38.57
C VAL A 12 5.42 45.69 37.11
N LEU A 13 4.62 45.00 36.28
CA LEU A 13 3.76 45.63 35.25
C LEU A 13 2.99 44.57 34.44
N GLY A 14 1.67 44.71 34.43
CA GLY A 14 0.75 43.84 33.72
C GLY A 14 0.71 44.10 32.22
N ILE A 15 0.37 43.07 31.46
CA ILE A 15 -0.09 43.18 30.08
C ILE A 15 -1.35 42.32 29.92
N VAL A 16 -2.38 43.01 29.42
CA VAL A 16 -3.71 42.57 29.05
C VAL A 16 -3.64 41.53 27.92
N LEU A 17 -4.25 40.37 28.13
CA LEU A 17 -4.45 39.34 27.10
C LEU A 17 -5.68 39.67 26.26
N LEU A 18 -5.44 40.12 25.02
CA LEU A 18 -6.45 40.27 23.97
C LEU A 18 -6.86 38.89 23.43
N ILE A 19 -8.14 38.59 23.59
CA ILE A 19 -8.81 37.42 23.02
C ILE A 19 -9.10 37.73 21.55
N GLY A 20 -8.33 37.15 20.63
CA GLY A 20 -8.58 37.18 19.20
C GLY A 20 -8.99 35.79 18.72
N GLY A 21 -10.27 35.64 18.35
CA GLY A 21 -10.81 34.41 17.78
C GLY A 21 -10.18 34.08 16.44
N LEU A 22 -9.68 32.85 16.30
CA LEU A 22 -9.18 32.32 15.03
C LEU A 22 -10.24 31.37 14.44
N VAL A 23 -10.82 31.79 13.34
CA VAL A 23 -11.70 30.99 12.48
C VAL A 23 -10.85 29.90 11.84
N ALA A 24 -11.17 28.63 12.13
CA ALA A 24 -10.54 27.47 11.53
C ALA A 24 -10.98 27.31 10.06
N THR A 25 -10.15 27.75 9.12
CA THR A 25 -10.24 27.32 7.72
C THR A 25 -9.42 26.06 7.54
N GLY A 26 -10.09 24.99 7.09
CA GLY A 26 -9.48 23.69 6.85
C GLY A 26 -8.45 23.75 5.73
N VAL A 27 -7.17 23.71 6.09
CA VAL A 27 -6.07 23.45 5.16
C VAL A 27 -5.95 21.95 5.00
N SER A 28 -6.23 21.46 3.79
CA SER A 28 -5.93 20.10 3.36
C SER A 28 -4.42 19.88 3.49
N ALA A 29 -4.01 18.95 4.35
CA ALA A 29 -2.63 18.59 4.55
C ALA A 29 -2.06 18.02 3.24
N GLN A 30 -1.27 18.82 2.54
CA GLN A 30 -0.40 18.35 1.46
C GLN A 30 0.64 17.42 2.10
N GLY A 31 0.66 16.17 1.65
CA GLY A 31 1.65 15.20 2.09
C GLY A 31 3.08 15.70 1.85
N PRO A 32 4.06 15.21 2.62
CA PRO A 32 5.44 15.68 2.53
C PRO A 32 5.98 15.47 1.11
N THR A 33 6.59 16.53 0.57
CA THR A 33 7.35 16.47 -0.68
C THR A 33 8.53 15.51 -0.48
N PRO A 34 8.71 14.49 -1.32
CA PRO A 34 9.85 13.59 -1.18
C PRO A 34 11.16 14.38 -1.33
N ALA A 35 12.17 13.98 -0.55
CA ALA A 35 13.51 14.58 -0.62
C ALA A 35 14.08 14.38 -2.04
N PRO A 36 14.81 15.37 -2.58
CA PRO A 36 15.37 15.25 -3.91
C PRO A 36 16.42 14.14 -3.94
N THR A 37 16.12 13.03 -4.62
CA THR A 37 17.13 12.06 -5.05
C THR A 37 18.12 12.82 -5.94
N GLN A 38 19.41 12.82 -5.61
CA GLN A 38 20.41 13.52 -6.41
C GLN A 38 20.44 12.95 -7.82
N THR A 39 19.85 13.66 -8.77
CA THR A 39 20.09 13.43 -10.19
C THR A 39 21.56 13.72 -10.46
N LYS A 40 22.33 12.71 -10.88
CA LYS A 40 23.62 12.96 -11.51
C LYS A 40 23.35 13.95 -12.66
N PHE A 41 23.98 15.13 -12.61
CA PHE A 41 23.77 16.20 -13.59
C PHE A 41 23.79 15.63 -15.03
N GLY A 42 22.69 15.81 -15.77
CA GLY A 42 22.57 15.46 -17.20
C GLY A 42 22.02 14.06 -17.53
N ALA A 43 21.63 13.22 -16.57
CA ALA A 43 21.01 11.93 -16.89
C ALA A 43 19.52 12.07 -17.28
N GLU A 44 19.13 11.47 -18.40
CA GLU A 44 17.76 11.48 -18.91
C GLU A 44 17.05 10.12 -18.70
N TYR A 45 15.72 10.17 -18.63
CA TYR A 45 14.88 8.98 -18.62
C TYR A 45 14.84 8.40 -20.02
N ILE A 46 15.16 7.11 -20.15
CA ILE A 46 15.26 6.41 -21.44
C ILE A 46 14.19 5.34 -21.62
N GLY A 47 13.36 5.12 -20.60
CA GLY A 47 12.22 4.21 -20.63
C GLY A 47 12.61 2.74 -20.54
N SER A 48 11.65 1.94 -20.08
CA SER A 48 11.85 0.51 -19.78
C SER A 48 12.14 -0.33 -21.02
N ALA A 49 11.71 0.11 -22.20
CA ALA A 49 12.01 -0.58 -23.46
C ALA A 49 13.52 -0.62 -23.75
N THR A 50 14.22 0.47 -23.47
CA THR A 50 15.69 0.55 -23.61
C THR A 50 16.38 -0.38 -22.61
N CYS A 51 15.90 -0.41 -21.37
CA CYS A 51 16.40 -1.35 -20.36
C CYS A 51 16.19 -2.81 -20.80
N ALA A 52 15.03 -3.14 -21.37
CA ALA A 52 14.67 -4.49 -21.80
C ALA A 52 15.54 -5.02 -22.96
N ALA A 53 16.10 -4.14 -23.79
CA ALA A 53 16.99 -4.54 -24.88
C ALA A 53 18.28 -5.22 -24.38
N CYS A 54 18.79 -4.80 -23.21
CA CYS A 54 19.97 -5.40 -22.58
C CYS A 54 19.63 -6.35 -21.42
N HIS A 55 18.57 -6.06 -20.64
CA HIS A 55 18.18 -6.78 -19.43
C HIS A 55 16.87 -7.57 -19.59
N LYS A 56 16.73 -8.28 -20.72
CA LYS A 56 15.49 -8.96 -21.11
C LYS A 56 14.88 -9.84 -20.02
N ALA A 57 15.68 -10.68 -19.37
CA ALA A 57 15.16 -11.62 -18.36
C ALA A 57 14.52 -10.90 -17.15
N ILE A 58 15.13 -9.80 -16.69
CA ILE A 58 14.59 -8.99 -15.59
C ILE A 58 13.35 -8.24 -16.07
N ALA A 59 13.40 -7.65 -17.26
CA ALA A 59 12.27 -6.92 -17.84
C ALA A 59 11.04 -7.82 -18.03
N ASP A 60 11.20 -9.02 -18.57
CA ASP A 60 10.12 -10.00 -18.78
C ASP A 60 9.50 -10.46 -17.45
N ALA A 61 10.32 -10.62 -16.41
CA ALA A 61 9.85 -10.97 -15.07
C ALA A 61 9.11 -9.80 -14.40
N TYR A 62 9.62 -8.57 -14.55
CA TYR A 62 9.06 -7.36 -13.96
C TYR A 62 7.77 -6.92 -14.65
N ALA A 63 7.64 -7.15 -15.96
CA ALA A 63 6.43 -6.86 -16.73
C ALA A 63 5.21 -7.66 -16.28
N LYS A 64 5.37 -8.64 -15.37
CA LYS A 64 4.29 -9.40 -14.74
C LYS A 64 3.95 -8.87 -13.33
N SER A 65 4.65 -7.86 -12.84
CA SER A 65 4.46 -7.31 -11.50
C SER A 65 3.33 -6.27 -11.51
N GLY A 66 2.68 -6.08 -10.36
CA GLY A 66 1.62 -5.07 -10.23
C GLY A 66 2.11 -3.62 -10.37
N HIS A 67 3.40 -3.38 -10.14
CA HIS A 67 4.04 -2.08 -10.32
C HIS A 67 3.91 -1.57 -11.77
N ALA A 68 4.14 -2.46 -12.73
CA ALA A 68 4.06 -2.13 -14.15
C ALA A 68 2.65 -1.69 -14.62
N PHE A 69 1.59 -1.98 -13.84
CA PHE A 69 0.19 -1.74 -14.18
C PHE A 69 -0.54 -0.84 -13.15
N LYS A 70 0.18 -0.03 -12.36
CA LYS A 70 -0.45 0.94 -11.44
C LYS A 70 -1.22 2.04 -12.16
N LEU A 71 -0.82 2.35 -13.38
CA LEU A 71 -1.52 3.23 -14.31
C LEU A 71 -1.41 2.64 -15.72
N ASN A 72 -2.52 2.56 -16.44
CA ASN A 72 -2.58 1.95 -17.77
C ASN A 72 -3.29 2.91 -18.73
N LYS A 73 -2.62 3.27 -19.82
CA LYS A 73 -3.21 4.13 -20.84
C LYS A 73 -4.22 3.33 -21.69
N VAL A 74 -5.34 3.96 -22.00
CA VAL A 74 -6.31 3.43 -22.97
C VAL A 74 -5.93 3.96 -24.35
N VAL A 75 -5.66 3.05 -25.27
CA VAL A 75 -5.26 3.35 -26.65
C VAL A 75 -6.31 2.77 -27.59
N ASP A 76 -6.71 3.55 -28.59
CA ASP A 76 -7.69 3.18 -29.62
C ASP A 76 -9.03 2.62 -29.08
N GLY A 77 -9.47 3.13 -27.93
CA GLY A 77 -10.72 2.68 -27.31
C GLY A 77 -10.71 1.21 -26.89
N LYS A 78 -9.53 0.66 -26.54
CA LYS A 78 -9.38 -0.73 -26.12
C LYS A 78 -9.00 -0.83 -24.65
N ALA A 79 -9.60 -1.81 -23.97
CA ALA A 79 -9.25 -2.17 -22.61
C ALA A 79 -7.75 -2.49 -22.49
N PRO A 80 -7.05 -1.98 -21.46
CA PRO A 80 -5.67 -2.39 -21.20
C PRO A 80 -5.59 -3.88 -20.87
N THR A 81 -4.52 -4.53 -21.34
CA THR A 81 -4.24 -5.93 -21.03
C THR A 81 -3.39 -6.02 -19.77
N THR A 82 -3.75 -6.93 -18.87
CA THR A 82 -2.94 -7.25 -17.68
C THR A 82 -2.66 -8.76 -17.64
N PRO A 83 -1.63 -9.22 -16.90
CA PRO A 83 -1.21 -10.62 -16.94
C PRO A 83 -2.14 -11.60 -16.21
N PHE A 84 -2.99 -11.13 -15.27
CA PHE A 84 -3.75 -12.03 -14.38
C PHE A 84 -5.24 -11.71 -14.26
N THR A 85 -5.67 -10.55 -14.73
CA THR A 85 -7.05 -10.09 -14.61
C THR A 85 -7.52 -9.48 -15.92
N THR A 86 -8.83 -9.59 -16.16
CA THR A 86 -9.50 -8.96 -17.28
C THR A 86 -10.14 -7.66 -16.83
N ILE A 87 -9.96 -6.59 -17.61
CA ILE A 87 -10.60 -5.30 -17.39
C ILE A 87 -11.72 -5.17 -18.42
N ASP A 88 -12.91 -5.66 -18.10
CA ASP A 88 -14.07 -5.69 -19.00
C ASP A 88 -15.29 -4.92 -18.48
N LYS A 89 -15.29 -4.53 -17.20
CA LYS A 89 -16.39 -3.75 -16.61
C LYS A 89 -16.12 -2.27 -16.71
N LEU A 90 -17.08 -1.52 -17.26
CA LEU A 90 -17.07 -0.06 -17.32
C LEU A 90 -18.19 0.51 -16.45
N PRO A 91 -17.97 1.69 -15.84
CA PRO A 91 -18.99 2.32 -15.03
C PRO A 91 -20.15 2.77 -15.93
N GLU A 92 -21.36 2.83 -15.37
CA GLU A 92 -22.59 3.03 -16.15
C GLU A 92 -22.51 4.29 -17.03
N GLY A 93 -22.82 4.14 -18.32
CA GLY A 93 -22.84 5.23 -19.30
C GLY A 93 -21.52 5.45 -20.04
N TYR A 94 -20.41 4.84 -19.63
CA TYR A 94 -19.13 5.00 -20.29
C TYR A 94 -18.83 3.88 -21.29
N THR A 95 -18.13 4.25 -22.36
CA THR A 95 -17.46 3.33 -23.27
C THR A 95 -15.95 3.51 -23.18
N TRP A 96 -15.19 2.60 -23.79
CA TRP A 96 -13.74 2.77 -23.86
C TRP A 96 -13.29 4.01 -24.64
N ASN A 97 -14.14 4.54 -25.51
CA ASN A 97 -13.88 5.79 -26.22
C ASN A 97 -13.97 7.03 -25.32
N ASP A 98 -14.49 6.89 -24.11
CA ASP A 98 -14.63 7.98 -23.15
C ASP A 98 -13.50 7.99 -22.11
N ILE A 99 -12.62 6.98 -22.14
CA ILE A 99 -11.61 6.74 -21.11
C ILE A 99 -10.22 7.07 -21.64
N SER A 100 -9.41 7.77 -20.83
CA SER A 100 -7.99 8.05 -21.12
C SER A 100 -7.06 7.07 -20.42
N TYR A 101 -7.35 6.73 -19.16
CA TYR A 101 -6.53 5.83 -18.35
C TYR A 101 -7.38 4.94 -17.44
N VAL A 102 -6.83 3.76 -17.13
CA VAL A 102 -7.27 2.87 -16.06
C VAL A 102 -6.25 2.93 -14.91
N ILE A 103 -6.73 3.23 -13.71
CA ILE A 103 -5.92 3.29 -12.49
C ILE A 103 -6.00 1.92 -11.81
N GLY A 104 -4.87 1.22 -11.70
CA GLY A 104 -4.82 -0.15 -11.18
C GLY A 104 -5.33 -1.18 -12.21
N GLY A 105 -6.01 -2.23 -11.73
CA GLY A 105 -6.56 -3.29 -12.59
C GLY A 105 -5.83 -4.62 -12.52
N TYR A 106 -4.65 -4.66 -11.91
CA TYR A 106 -3.82 -5.86 -11.84
C TYR A 106 -4.31 -6.97 -10.89
N ASN A 107 -4.96 -6.65 -9.76
CA ASN A 107 -5.34 -7.68 -8.78
C ASN A 107 -6.52 -7.34 -7.85
N TRP A 108 -6.61 -6.12 -7.31
CA TRP A 108 -7.63 -5.80 -6.30
C TRP A 108 -8.83 -5.02 -6.84
N LYS A 109 -8.54 -3.96 -7.60
CA LYS A 109 -9.55 -3.03 -8.09
C LYS A 109 -9.03 -2.21 -9.27
N TYR A 110 -9.93 -1.57 -9.98
CA TYR A 110 -9.60 -0.49 -10.92
C TYR A 110 -10.63 0.64 -10.93
N ARG A 111 -10.18 1.78 -11.44
CA ARG A 111 -10.93 3.02 -11.64
C ARG A 111 -10.53 3.66 -12.96
N PHE A 112 -11.19 4.73 -13.34
CA PHE A 112 -11.07 5.31 -14.67
C PHE A 112 -10.85 6.81 -14.62
N MET A 113 -10.15 7.31 -15.64
CA MET A 113 -10.10 8.73 -15.97
C MET A 113 -10.84 8.99 -17.28
N ASP A 114 -11.57 10.10 -17.34
CA ASP A 114 -12.23 10.57 -18.57
C ASP A 114 -11.21 11.11 -19.59
N LYS A 115 -11.66 11.55 -20.77
CA LYS A 115 -10.79 12.10 -21.82
C LYS A 115 -10.08 13.39 -21.45
N GLN A 116 -10.50 14.07 -20.39
CA GLN A 116 -9.91 15.29 -19.86
C GLN A 116 -8.95 14.99 -18.69
N GLY A 117 -8.82 13.72 -18.30
CA GLY A 117 -7.91 13.23 -17.27
C GLY A 117 -8.47 13.33 -15.85
N TYR A 118 -9.74 13.69 -15.66
CA TYR A 118 -10.37 13.65 -14.34
C TYR A 118 -10.75 12.23 -13.99
N ILE A 119 -10.68 11.88 -12.71
CA ILE A 119 -11.20 10.61 -12.21
C ILE A 119 -12.72 10.63 -12.41
N ILE A 120 -13.25 9.60 -13.05
CA ILE A 120 -14.69 9.43 -13.27
C ILE A 120 -15.37 9.17 -11.93
N THR A 121 -16.26 10.08 -11.54
CA THR A 121 -17.00 10.07 -10.28
C THR A 121 -18.51 10.15 -10.47
N ASP A 122 -18.98 10.31 -11.71
CA ASP A 122 -20.39 10.44 -12.05
C ASP A 122 -20.66 9.99 -13.49
N LYS A 123 -21.95 9.89 -13.87
CA LYS A 123 -22.39 9.61 -15.23
C LYS A 123 -21.86 10.67 -16.22
N PRO A 124 -21.61 10.31 -17.48
CA PRO A 124 -21.17 11.27 -18.48
C PRO A 124 -22.17 12.43 -18.61
N GLY A 125 -21.67 13.66 -18.56
CA GLY A 125 -22.51 14.86 -18.73
C GLY A 125 -23.48 15.16 -17.58
N ALA A 126 -23.32 14.52 -16.41
CA ALA A 126 -24.19 14.77 -15.26
C ALA A 126 -24.22 16.26 -14.84
N THR A 127 -25.41 16.86 -14.85
CA THR A 127 -25.63 18.24 -14.39
C THR A 127 -25.86 18.30 -12.87
N ILE A 128 -26.54 17.29 -12.34
CA ILE A 128 -26.78 17.05 -10.91
C ILE A 128 -25.90 15.86 -10.48
N SER A 129 -25.14 16.05 -9.40
CA SER A 129 -24.19 15.04 -8.92
C SER A 129 -24.89 13.84 -8.27
N ASP A 130 -24.52 12.62 -8.66
CA ASP A 130 -24.97 11.37 -8.03
C ASP A 130 -23.92 10.83 -7.04
N THR A 131 -24.18 11.04 -5.75
CA THR A 131 -23.32 10.53 -4.65
C THR A 131 -23.39 9.01 -4.44
N ASN A 132 -24.27 8.33 -5.18
CA ASN A 132 -24.41 6.88 -5.19
C ASN A 132 -23.83 6.21 -6.44
N TYR A 133 -23.27 6.99 -7.37
CA TYR A 133 -22.69 6.47 -8.59
C TYR A 133 -21.58 5.44 -8.32
N LEU A 134 -21.63 4.31 -9.01
CA LEU A 134 -20.71 3.20 -8.85
C LEU A 134 -19.61 3.28 -9.92
N ASN A 135 -18.38 3.58 -9.49
CA ASN A 135 -17.28 3.96 -10.37
C ASN A 135 -15.96 3.21 -10.10
N GLN A 136 -15.95 2.30 -9.12
CA GLN A 136 -14.82 1.43 -8.85
C GLN A 136 -15.25 -0.03 -8.94
N TRP A 137 -14.57 -0.79 -9.78
CA TRP A 137 -14.71 -2.24 -9.82
C TRP A 137 -13.72 -2.90 -8.88
N ASN A 138 -14.18 -3.84 -8.06
CA ASN A 138 -13.34 -4.69 -7.23
C ASN A 138 -13.41 -6.13 -7.74
N PHE A 139 -12.26 -6.77 -7.82
CA PHE A 139 -12.21 -8.20 -8.15
C PHE A 139 -12.72 -9.05 -6.98
N ALA A 140 -13.07 -10.30 -7.29
CA ALA A 140 -13.48 -11.26 -6.27
C ALA A 140 -12.31 -11.56 -5.32
N ASN A 141 -12.63 -11.76 -4.04
CA ASN A 141 -11.70 -12.20 -3.03
C ASN A 141 -12.17 -13.54 -2.46
N ALA A 142 -11.61 -14.62 -2.99
CA ALA A 142 -11.92 -15.98 -2.54
C ALA A 142 -11.57 -16.19 -1.05
N ALA A 143 -10.50 -15.57 -0.53
CA ALA A 143 -10.12 -15.70 0.87
C ALA A 143 -11.17 -15.11 1.82
N ALA A 144 -11.80 -14.00 1.44
CA ALA A 144 -12.90 -13.41 2.18
C ALA A 144 -14.28 -14.01 1.81
N GLY A 145 -14.36 -14.81 0.75
CA GLY A 145 -15.62 -15.29 0.17
C GLY A 145 -16.50 -14.14 -0.32
N LYS A 146 -15.89 -13.19 -1.05
CA LYS A 146 -16.57 -12.03 -1.63
C LYS A 146 -16.49 -12.08 -3.15
N ASP A 147 -17.62 -11.94 -3.81
CA ASP A 147 -17.69 -11.84 -5.26
C ASP A 147 -17.20 -10.47 -5.77
N ALA A 148 -16.86 -10.42 -7.06
CA ALA A 148 -16.53 -9.17 -7.72
C ALA A 148 -17.74 -8.23 -7.70
N ASN A 149 -17.49 -6.95 -7.43
CA ASN A 149 -18.56 -5.98 -7.19
C ASN A 149 -18.14 -4.57 -7.57
N TRP A 150 -19.16 -3.76 -7.84
CA TRP A 150 -19.04 -2.33 -7.95
C TRP A 150 -19.07 -1.66 -6.56
N SER A 151 -18.30 -0.59 -6.42
CA SER A 151 -18.25 0.24 -5.22
C SER A 151 -18.08 1.71 -5.56
N LYS A 152 -18.32 2.56 -4.56
CA LYS A 152 -18.21 4.01 -4.67
C LYS A 152 -16.79 4.48 -4.40
N TYR A 153 -16.34 5.46 -5.17
CA TYR A 153 -15.10 6.17 -4.91
C TYR A 153 -15.29 7.66 -5.24
N SER A 154 -15.41 8.50 -4.22
CA SER A 154 -15.61 9.95 -4.38
C SER A 154 -16.77 10.31 -5.34
N SER A 155 -17.82 9.49 -5.33
CA SER A 155 -18.97 9.63 -6.24
C SER A 155 -19.63 11.01 -6.11
N GLY A 156 -19.99 11.62 -7.24
CA GLY A 156 -20.59 12.95 -7.31
C GLY A 156 -19.61 14.13 -7.17
N VAL A 157 -18.32 13.88 -6.90
CA VAL A 157 -17.31 14.94 -6.83
C VAL A 157 -16.96 15.42 -8.24
N LYS A 158 -17.41 16.62 -8.61
CA LYS A 158 -17.15 17.21 -9.93
C LYS A 158 -15.65 17.44 -10.15
N ASN A 159 -15.16 17.12 -11.35
CA ASN A 159 -13.80 17.39 -11.80
C ASN A 159 -12.72 16.93 -10.80
N LEU A 160 -12.88 15.71 -10.26
CA LEU A 160 -11.90 15.14 -9.34
C LEU A 160 -10.56 14.94 -10.06
N LYS A 161 -9.57 15.75 -9.72
CA LYS A 161 -8.25 15.68 -10.33
C LYS A 161 -7.52 14.39 -9.95
N TYR A 162 -6.79 13.83 -10.90
CA TYR A 162 -5.84 12.75 -10.68
C TYR A 162 -4.52 13.32 -10.13
N ASN A 163 -4.29 13.10 -8.84
CA ASN A 163 -3.06 13.49 -8.13
C ASN A 163 -2.26 12.27 -7.62
N CYS A 164 -2.55 11.06 -8.13
CA CYS A 164 -1.89 9.83 -7.68
C CYS A 164 -0.54 9.56 -8.38
N GLY A 165 -0.13 10.45 -9.30
CA GLY A 165 1.10 10.35 -10.10
C GLY A 165 2.36 9.99 -9.30
N PRO A 166 2.67 10.63 -8.16
CA PRO A 166 3.89 10.35 -7.39
C PRO A 166 4.13 8.86 -7.07
N CYS A 167 3.04 8.09 -6.89
CA CYS A 167 3.10 6.68 -6.51
C CYS A 167 2.64 5.72 -7.62
N HIS A 168 2.19 6.24 -8.77
CA HIS A 168 1.58 5.45 -9.84
C HIS A 168 2.27 5.62 -11.20
N THR A 169 3.31 6.47 -11.29
CA THR A 169 4.05 6.72 -12.54
C THR A 169 5.56 6.76 -12.30
N THR A 170 6.34 6.84 -13.38
CA THR A 170 7.80 6.89 -13.34
C THR A 170 8.32 8.20 -13.89
N GLY A 171 9.29 8.80 -13.21
CA GLY A 171 9.80 10.14 -13.58
C GLY A 171 8.79 11.25 -13.35
N TYR A 172 7.96 11.13 -12.31
CA TYR A 172 6.93 12.10 -11.99
C TYR A 172 7.52 13.50 -11.70
N LYS A 173 6.90 14.52 -12.29
CA LYS A 173 7.14 15.93 -12.00
C LYS A 173 5.82 16.57 -11.57
N PRO A 174 5.79 17.37 -10.49
CA PRO A 174 4.55 17.96 -9.98
C PRO A 174 3.97 19.07 -10.85
N THR A 175 4.69 19.51 -11.89
CA THR A 175 4.30 20.60 -12.78
C THR A 175 3.79 20.08 -14.13
N GLY A 176 2.92 20.88 -14.74
CA GLY A 176 2.25 20.55 -16.00
C GLY A 176 1.10 19.56 -15.81
N ASN A 177 0.56 19.11 -16.95
CA ASN A 177 -0.51 18.11 -17.01
C ASN A 177 -0.16 17.09 -18.09
N GLN A 178 -0.07 15.80 -17.77
CA GLN A 178 0.30 14.79 -18.74
C GLN A 178 -0.64 14.80 -19.95
N GLY A 179 -0.08 14.86 -21.16
CA GLY A 179 -0.86 14.88 -22.40
C GLY A 179 -1.76 16.11 -22.55
N ASN A 180 -1.44 17.21 -21.85
CA ASN A 180 -2.26 18.44 -21.79
C ASN A 180 -3.68 18.21 -21.24
N LEU A 181 -3.87 17.16 -20.44
CA LEU A 181 -5.17 16.80 -19.86
C LEU A 181 -5.39 17.54 -18.53
N PRO A 182 -6.31 18.52 -18.43
CA PRO A 182 -6.41 19.41 -17.27
C PRO A 182 -6.79 18.71 -15.95
N GLY A 183 -7.34 17.50 -16.02
CA GLY A 183 -7.64 16.69 -14.84
C GLY A 183 -6.44 15.98 -14.22
N ILE A 184 -5.30 15.93 -14.89
CA ILE A 184 -4.07 15.30 -14.39
C ILE A 184 -3.18 16.35 -13.74
N VAL A 185 -2.76 16.09 -12.50
CA VAL A 185 -1.74 16.90 -11.81
C VAL A 185 -0.36 16.31 -12.09
N GLY A 186 0.50 17.08 -12.73
CA GLY A 186 1.88 16.70 -13.02
C GLY A 186 2.07 15.99 -14.37
N THR A 187 3.32 15.62 -14.62
CA THR A 187 3.78 14.92 -15.83
C THR A 187 4.69 13.75 -15.44
N TRP A 188 4.93 12.81 -16.36
CA TRP A 188 5.79 11.66 -16.12
C TRP A 188 6.45 11.15 -17.40
N SER A 189 7.49 10.35 -17.23
CA SER A 189 8.23 9.69 -18.31
C SER A 189 7.54 8.39 -18.79
N GLU A 190 7.01 7.59 -17.86
CA GLU A 190 6.29 6.35 -18.18
C GLU A 190 5.08 6.14 -17.26
N GLU A 191 4.00 5.55 -17.79
CA GLU A 191 2.87 5.08 -16.99
C GLU A 191 3.26 3.88 -16.12
N GLY A 192 2.78 3.84 -14.87
CA GLY A 192 3.12 2.77 -13.94
C GLY A 192 4.48 2.97 -13.28
N ILE A 193 4.77 2.10 -12.31
CA ILE A 193 6.08 2.02 -11.67
C ILE A 193 6.98 1.15 -12.55
N LYS A 194 8.04 1.74 -13.06
CA LYS A 194 8.96 1.21 -14.06
C LYS A 194 10.40 1.24 -13.56
N CYS A 195 11.35 0.75 -14.37
CA CYS A 195 12.75 0.54 -13.98
C CYS A 195 13.35 1.80 -13.33
N GLU A 196 13.16 2.94 -13.98
CA GLU A 196 13.75 4.22 -13.59
C GLU A 196 13.05 4.88 -12.39
N ARG A 197 11.94 4.30 -11.88
CA ARG A 197 11.34 4.79 -10.62
C ARG A 197 12.21 4.48 -9.42
N CYS A 198 12.90 3.34 -9.45
CA CYS A 198 13.77 2.88 -8.37
C CYS A 198 15.26 3.13 -8.70
N HIS A 199 15.64 2.99 -9.97
CA HIS A 199 17.03 3.13 -10.40
C HIS A 199 17.41 4.55 -10.85
N GLY A 200 16.45 5.47 -10.93
CA GLY A 200 16.64 6.80 -11.47
C GLY A 200 16.84 6.83 -13.00
N PRO A 201 17.10 8.01 -13.58
CA PRO A 201 17.29 8.17 -15.02
C PRO A 201 18.51 7.38 -15.53
N GLY A 202 18.29 6.48 -16.48
CA GLY A 202 19.28 5.50 -16.94
C GLY A 202 20.15 5.93 -18.12
N GLY A 203 19.96 7.13 -18.68
CA GLY A 203 20.62 7.55 -19.92
C GLY A 203 22.15 7.41 -19.93
N LEU A 204 22.81 7.78 -18.84
CA LEU A 204 24.28 7.67 -18.73
C LEU A 204 24.75 6.20 -18.65
N HIS A 205 23.98 5.34 -17.97
CA HIS A 205 24.25 3.91 -17.93
C HIS A 205 24.07 3.27 -19.30
N ALA A 206 23.00 3.61 -20.03
CA ALA A 206 22.80 3.06 -21.37
C ALA A 206 23.90 3.49 -22.36
N ALA A 207 24.42 4.71 -22.24
CA ALA A 207 25.52 5.20 -23.08
C ALA A 207 26.87 4.54 -22.75
N ASN A 208 27.12 4.17 -21.49
CA ASN A 208 28.35 3.50 -21.07
C ASN A 208 28.07 2.48 -19.94
N PRO A 209 27.52 1.29 -20.27
CA PRO A 209 27.00 0.37 -19.25
C PRO A 209 28.09 -0.27 -18.38
N TYR A 210 29.34 -0.33 -18.89
CA TYR A 210 30.48 -0.87 -18.15
C TYR A 210 31.17 0.19 -17.29
N GLY A 211 31.10 1.47 -17.67
CA GLY A 211 31.73 2.58 -16.93
C GLY A 211 30.80 3.34 -15.98
N VAL A 212 29.48 3.24 -16.18
CA VAL A 212 28.48 3.92 -15.36
C VAL A 212 27.48 2.89 -14.84
N ALA A 213 27.51 2.58 -13.54
CA ALA A 213 26.51 1.71 -12.93
C ALA A 213 25.17 2.44 -12.71
N MET A 214 24.06 1.69 -12.82
CA MET A 214 22.75 2.15 -12.35
C MET A 214 22.77 2.35 -10.83
N GLN A 215 21.96 3.29 -10.34
CA GLN A 215 21.73 3.44 -8.90
C GLN A 215 21.03 2.19 -8.37
N VAL A 216 21.49 1.68 -7.23
CA VAL A 216 20.84 0.57 -6.51
C VAL A 216 20.63 1.03 -5.08
N GLU A 217 19.42 1.48 -4.78
CA GLU A 217 18.97 1.77 -3.43
C GLU A 217 18.27 0.54 -2.84
N ARG A 218 18.66 0.15 -1.62
CA ARG A 218 18.15 -1.04 -0.94
C ARG A 218 17.39 -0.69 0.34
N ASP A 219 17.47 0.54 0.79
CA ASP A 219 16.81 1.04 1.99
C ASP A 219 15.28 1.00 1.83
N ALA A 220 14.59 0.74 2.94
CA ALA A 220 13.14 0.53 2.95
C ALA A 220 12.39 1.82 2.59
N GLU A 221 13.01 2.96 2.85
CA GLU A 221 12.56 4.32 2.61
C GLU A 221 12.16 4.55 1.16
N LEU A 222 12.91 3.99 0.20
CA LEU A 222 12.57 4.09 -1.22
C LEU A 222 11.20 3.42 -1.51
N CYS A 223 10.93 2.28 -0.87
CA CYS A 223 9.64 1.60 -0.98
C CYS A 223 8.55 2.42 -0.26
N GLY A 224 8.91 2.98 0.90
CA GLY A 224 8.10 3.88 1.70
C GLY A 224 7.70 5.17 0.99
N GLU A 225 8.33 5.58 -0.12
CA GLU A 225 7.83 6.71 -0.91
C GLU A 225 6.41 6.49 -1.44
N CYS A 226 6.01 5.22 -1.61
CA CYS A 226 4.69 4.84 -2.13
C CYS A 226 3.91 3.90 -1.20
N HIS A 227 4.61 3.02 -0.49
CA HIS A 227 4.04 2.05 0.46
C HIS A 227 3.90 2.63 1.87
N ARG A 228 3.50 3.90 1.92
CA ARG A 228 3.15 4.64 3.12
C ARG A 228 1.96 5.54 2.84
N ARG A 229 1.30 6.03 3.88
CA ARG A 229 0.28 7.09 3.77
C ARG A 229 0.70 8.36 4.47
N SER A 230 0.95 8.30 5.77
CA SER A 230 1.09 9.49 6.59
C SER A 230 2.27 9.42 7.57
N ASP A 231 1.97 9.50 8.86
CA ASP A 231 2.91 9.46 9.97
C ASP A 231 3.40 8.03 10.18
N VAL A 232 4.70 7.82 9.96
CA VAL A 232 5.33 6.47 10.05
C VAL A 232 5.21 5.82 11.43
N THR A 233 4.90 6.61 12.47
CA THR A 233 4.70 6.12 13.84
C THR A 233 3.29 5.63 14.11
N LYS A 234 2.38 5.71 13.13
CA LYS A 234 0.99 5.26 13.21
C LYS A 234 0.64 4.38 12.01
N ILE A 235 -0.23 3.40 12.22
CA ILE A 235 -0.77 2.56 11.15
C ILE A 235 -2.21 2.99 10.93
N ASP A 236 -2.51 3.68 9.82
CA ASP A 236 -3.86 4.17 9.55
C ASP A 236 -4.81 2.99 9.31
N ALA A 237 -6.01 3.09 9.87
CA ALA A 237 -7.03 2.07 9.78
C ALA A 237 -8.42 2.66 9.51
N LYS A 238 -9.29 1.80 8.99
CA LYS A 238 -10.73 1.99 8.98
C LYS A 238 -11.37 0.87 9.79
N PRO A 239 -12.65 1.02 10.22
CA PRO A 239 -13.31 0.00 11.01
C PRO A 239 -13.15 -1.41 10.42
N GLY A 240 -12.42 -2.27 11.14
CA GLY A 240 -12.19 -3.66 10.78
C GLY A 240 -10.96 -3.96 9.91
N PHE A 241 -10.23 -2.98 9.36
CA PHE A 241 -9.03 -3.24 8.57
C PHE A 241 -8.02 -2.09 8.57
N ILE A 242 -6.73 -2.43 8.48
CA ILE A 242 -5.67 -1.47 8.16
C ILE A 242 -5.93 -0.92 6.74
N ASP A 243 -5.69 0.38 6.55
CA ASP A 243 -5.81 0.99 5.23
C ASP A 243 -4.70 0.48 4.29
N HIS A 244 -4.96 0.45 2.98
CA HIS A 244 -3.92 0.05 2.03
C HIS A 244 -2.73 1.02 1.98
N HIS A 245 -1.56 0.43 1.68
CA HIS A 245 -0.25 1.09 1.57
C HIS A 245 0.38 1.49 2.91
N GLU A 246 0.19 0.68 3.96
CA GLU A 246 0.79 0.89 5.29
C GLU A 246 2.00 -0.03 5.55
N GLN A 247 2.49 -0.77 4.55
CA GLN A 247 3.50 -1.81 4.78
C GLN A 247 4.81 -1.24 5.35
N TYR A 248 5.15 0.00 5.01
CA TYR A 248 6.32 0.66 5.56
C TYR A 248 6.12 0.98 7.05
N GLU A 249 4.97 1.55 7.43
CA GLU A 249 4.59 1.86 8.81
C GLU A 249 4.47 0.60 9.67
N GLU A 250 3.89 -0.47 9.11
CA GLU A 250 3.80 -1.79 9.73
C GLU A 250 5.19 -2.35 10.07
N LEU A 251 6.11 -2.34 9.10
CA LEU A 251 7.48 -2.83 9.30
C LEU A 251 8.24 -1.94 10.29
N TYR A 252 8.07 -0.61 10.18
CA TYR A 252 8.73 0.38 11.02
C TYR A 252 8.41 0.19 12.50
N GLN A 253 7.17 -0.18 12.82
CA GLN A 253 6.74 -0.44 14.20
C GLN A 253 6.98 -1.89 14.66
N SER A 254 7.37 -2.78 13.75
CA SER A 254 7.59 -4.18 14.04
C SER A 254 8.95 -4.44 14.68
N LYS A 255 9.12 -5.66 15.21
CA LYS A 255 10.43 -6.16 15.66
C LYS A 255 11.43 -6.39 14.50
N HIS A 256 10.98 -6.25 13.25
CA HIS A 256 11.79 -6.38 12.05
C HIS A 256 12.17 -5.02 11.43
N LEU A 257 12.03 -3.90 12.17
CA LEU A 257 12.43 -2.56 11.72
C LEU A 257 13.85 -2.50 11.10
N SER A 258 14.80 -3.31 11.57
CA SER A 258 16.16 -3.34 11.02
C SER A 258 16.30 -4.09 9.69
N LEU A 259 15.28 -4.85 9.29
CA LEU A 259 15.25 -5.55 8.01
C LEU A 259 14.73 -4.62 6.91
N LYS A 260 15.27 -4.79 5.71
CA LYS A 260 14.85 -4.06 4.53
C LYS A 260 13.82 -4.88 3.76
N CYS A 261 12.95 -4.21 2.99
CA CYS A 261 11.96 -4.89 2.16
C CYS A 261 12.62 -5.92 1.21
N VAL A 262 13.80 -5.57 0.69
CA VAL A 262 14.58 -6.40 -0.25
C VAL A 262 15.32 -7.55 0.42
N ASP A 263 15.37 -7.63 1.75
CA ASP A 263 15.94 -8.79 2.44
C ASP A 263 14.99 -9.99 2.33
N CYS A 264 13.68 -9.72 2.27
CA CYS A 264 12.64 -10.74 2.11
C CYS A 264 12.07 -10.80 0.68
N HIS A 265 11.94 -9.68 -0.02
CA HIS A 265 11.32 -9.64 -1.35
C HIS A 265 12.33 -9.39 -2.47
N ASN A 266 12.03 -9.94 -3.64
CA ASN A 266 12.74 -9.58 -4.85
C ASN A 266 12.01 -8.42 -5.56
N PRO A 267 12.63 -7.23 -5.67
CA PRO A 267 11.97 -6.05 -6.24
C PRO A 267 11.64 -6.19 -7.74
N HIS A 268 12.22 -7.17 -8.42
CA HIS A 268 11.98 -7.42 -9.84
C HIS A 268 10.82 -8.39 -10.13
N VAL A 269 10.18 -8.95 -9.10
CA VAL A 269 9.06 -9.89 -9.24
C VAL A 269 7.95 -9.58 -8.25
N GLY A 270 6.70 -9.57 -8.72
CA GLY A 270 5.54 -9.34 -7.86
C GLY A 270 5.20 -10.52 -6.94
N VAL A 271 4.63 -10.23 -5.77
CA VAL A 271 4.10 -11.29 -4.89
C VAL A 271 2.92 -12.03 -5.53
N VAL A 272 2.04 -11.32 -6.26
CA VAL A 272 0.88 -11.93 -6.94
C VAL A 272 1.32 -12.86 -8.05
N GLN A 273 2.25 -12.45 -8.93
CA GLN A 273 2.75 -13.34 -9.99
C GLN A 273 3.36 -14.63 -9.43
N LEU A 274 4.11 -14.54 -8.31
CA LEU A 274 4.72 -15.71 -7.67
C LEU A 274 3.64 -16.64 -7.09
N ARG A 275 2.60 -16.09 -6.45
CA ARG A 275 1.45 -16.88 -5.98
C ARG A 275 0.71 -17.57 -7.12
N GLN A 276 0.46 -16.88 -8.23
CA GLN A 276 -0.19 -17.47 -9.41
C GLN A 276 0.65 -18.60 -10.01
N ALA A 277 1.98 -18.44 -10.01
CA ALA A 277 2.93 -19.47 -10.43
C ALA A 277 3.15 -20.57 -9.38
N LYS A 278 2.50 -20.50 -8.20
CA LYS A 278 2.74 -21.39 -7.05
C LYS A 278 4.21 -21.46 -6.63
N GLN A 279 4.89 -20.32 -6.70
CA GLN A 279 6.28 -20.14 -6.32
C GLN A 279 6.39 -19.42 -4.97
N GLN A 280 7.55 -19.57 -4.33
CA GLN A 280 7.87 -18.87 -3.10
C GLN A 280 7.81 -17.36 -3.29
N THR A 281 7.09 -16.66 -2.41
CA THR A 281 6.85 -15.20 -2.53
C THR A 281 7.94 -14.33 -1.92
N THR A 282 8.87 -14.94 -1.20
CA THR A 282 10.02 -14.29 -0.56
C THR A 282 11.32 -14.99 -0.99
N ARG A 283 12.45 -14.29 -0.97
CA ARG A 283 13.79 -14.89 -1.14
C ARG A 283 14.32 -15.48 0.18
N THR A 284 13.92 -14.89 1.30
CA THR A 284 14.29 -15.32 2.65
C THR A 284 13.04 -15.83 3.34
N LEU A 285 13.13 -17.04 3.89
CA LEU A 285 12.06 -17.69 4.61
C LEU A 285 12.16 -17.40 6.11
N CYS A 286 11.03 -17.49 6.82
CA CYS A 286 10.97 -17.23 8.25
C CYS A 286 11.93 -18.16 9.02
N GLU A 287 11.92 -19.44 8.67
CA GLU A 287 12.73 -20.51 9.26
C GLU A 287 14.24 -20.35 9.04
N ASN A 288 14.67 -19.53 8.08
CA ASN A 288 16.10 -19.22 7.90
C ASN A 288 16.67 -18.48 9.13
N CYS A 289 15.82 -17.73 9.84
CA CYS A 289 16.18 -17.00 11.08
C CYS A 289 15.49 -17.60 12.31
N HIS A 290 14.23 -18.01 12.18
CA HIS A 290 13.37 -18.56 13.24
C HIS A 290 13.35 -20.09 13.23
N PHE A 291 14.53 -20.71 13.14
CA PHE A 291 14.66 -22.17 13.03
C PHE A 291 14.20 -22.92 14.29
N LYS A 292 14.23 -22.28 15.46
CA LYS A 292 13.74 -22.87 16.72
C LYS A 292 12.22 -22.93 16.72
N GLU A 293 11.58 -21.83 16.34
CA GLU A 293 10.13 -21.72 16.21
C GLU A 293 9.60 -22.66 15.13
N ALA A 294 10.34 -22.79 14.01
CA ALA A 294 10.00 -23.73 12.94
C ALA A 294 10.03 -25.20 13.39
N ARG A 295 10.95 -25.57 14.30
CA ARG A 295 10.99 -26.92 14.91
C ARG A 295 9.85 -27.15 15.90
N ASN A 296 9.39 -26.09 16.56
CA ASN A 296 8.37 -26.15 17.60
C ASN A 296 7.02 -25.63 17.06
N GLN A 297 6.42 -26.39 16.15
CA GLN A 297 5.09 -26.14 15.61
C GLN A 297 4.06 -27.11 16.19
N SER A 298 2.81 -26.67 16.27
CA SER A 298 1.68 -27.52 16.63
C SER A 298 1.51 -28.67 15.62
N ALA A 299 1.51 -29.93 16.07
CA ALA A 299 1.21 -31.07 15.21
C ALA A 299 -0.12 -30.91 14.46
N ALA A 300 -1.14 -30.32 15.10
CA ALA A 300 -2.42 -30.03 14.46
C ALA A 300 -2.31 -28.97 13.36
N HIS A 301 -1.48 -27.95 13.52
CA HIS A 301 -1.28 -26.92 12.49
C HIS A 301 -0.40 -27.44 11.34
N LEU A 302 0.57 -28.30 11.64
CA LEU A 302 1.35 -29.00 10.62
C LEU A 302 0.48 -29.93 9.78
N ALA A 303 -0.47 -30.65 10.41
CA ALA A 303 -1.39 -31.56 9.71
C ALA A 303 -2.27 -30.83 8.68
N VAL A 304 -2.62 -29.58 8.94
CA VAL A 304 -3.36 -28.72 7.98
C VAL A 304 -2.46 -27.83 7.13
N LYS A 305 -1.13 -28.01 7.21
CA LYS A 305 -0.13 -27.22 6.48
C LYS A 305 -0.27 -25.71 6.69
N ALA A 306 -0.58 -25.29 7.91
CA ALA A 306 -0.60 -23.86 8.25
C ALA A 306 0.82 -23.28 8.10
N GLU A 307 0.93 -22.18 7.37
CA GLU A 307 2.21 -21.51 7.14
C GLU A 307 2.43 -20.41 8.19
N CYS A 308 3.69 -20.02 8.41
CA CYS A 308 4.03 -18.94 9.35
C CYS A 308 3.21 -17.66 9.06
N VAL A 309 3.05 -17.35 7.77
CA VAL A 309 2.33 -16.17 7.29
C VAL A 309 0.83 -16.20 7.59
N ASP A 310 0.23 -17.35 7.89
CA ASP A 310 -1.20 -17.43 8.17
C ASP A 310 -1.57 -16.82 9.51
N CYS A 311 -0.68 -16.90 10.51
CA CYS A 311 -0.85 -16.27 11.81
C CYS A 311 -0.02 -14.99 11.97
N HIS A 312 1.20 -14.95 11.42
CA HIS A 312 2.13 -13.82 11.59
C HIS A 312 2.02 -12.77 10.48
N MET A 313 1.35 -13.06 9.37
CA MET A 313 1.04 -12.08 8.33
C MET A 313 -0.40 -12.27 7.82
N PRO A 314 -1.41 -12.26 8.71
CA PRO A 314 -2.79 -12.49 8.30
C PRO A 314 -3.24 -11.37 7.35
N ARG A 315 -4.31 -11.65 6.62
CA ARG A 315 -4.94 -10.66 5.73
C ARG A 315 -5.69 -9.64 6.59
N LEU A 316 -5.02 -8.58 7.02
CA LEU A 316 -5.54 -7.57 7.93
C LEU A 316 -5.68 -6.17 7.27
N ILE A 317 -5.35 -6.07 5.98
CA ILE A 317 -5.41 -4.82 5.22
C ILE A 317 -6.54 -4.89 4.19
N ALA A 318 -7.20 -3.75 3.95
CA ALA A 318 -8.22 -3.59 2.91
C ALA A 318 -7.75 -2.65 1.78
N SER A 319 -7.33 -3.25 0.67
CA SER A 319 -7.08 -2.58 -0.61
C SER A 319 -8.32 -2.40 -1.46
N SER A 320 -9.36 -3.19 -1.25
CA SER A 320 -10.65 -3.10 -1.94
C SER A 320 -11.80 -3.24 -0.93
N SER A 321 -13.05 -3.08 -1.38
CA SER A 321 -14.20 -3.42 -0.54
C SER A 321 -14.53 -4.92 -0.55
N SER A 322 -13.77 -5.75 -1.29
CA SER A 322 -13.91 -7.21 -1.31
C SER A 322 -13.22 -7.85 -0.09
N VAL A 323 -13.58 -7.40 1.11
CA VAL A 323 -13.04 -7.85 2.41
C VAL A 323 -14.17 -8.21 3.36
N ASP A 324 -13.88 -8.98 4.43
CA ASP A 324 -14.89 -9.43 5.37
C ASP A 324 -14.42 -9.34 6.83
N ALA A 325 -14.84 -8.28 7.52
CA ALA A 325 -14.48 -8.04 8.91
C ALA A 325 -15.05 -9.12 9.84
N SER A 326 -16.24 -9.68 9.52
CA SER A 326 -16.84 -10.77 10.32
C SER A 326 -16.02 -12.07 10.26
N LYS A 327 -15.20 -12.22 9.20
CA LYS A 327 -14.27 -13.34 9.02
C LYS A 327 -12.83 -12.96 9.32
N PHE A 328 -12.56 -11.74 9.81
CA PHE A 328 -11.22 -11.22 10.07
C PHE A 328 -10.27 -11.36 8.86
N THR A 329 -10.79 -11.19 7.63
CA THR A 329 -10.06 -11.49 6.40
C THR A 329 -10.17 -10.35 5.37
N GLY A 330 -9.04 -9.67 5.16
CA GLY A 330 -8.81 -8.64 4.16
C GLY A 330 -8.28 -9.20 2.83
N ASP A 331 -7.58 -8.37 2.07
CA ASP A 331 -7.03 -8.71 0.75
C ASP A 331 -5.50 -8.48 0.61
N VAL A 332 -4.86 -7.88 1.62
CA VAL A 332 -3.40 -7.76 1.71
C VAL A 332 -2.91 -8.25 3.09
N ARG A 333 -1.76 -8.91 3.09
CA ARG A 333 -1.10 -9.45 4.29
C ARG A 333 -0.32 -8.33 5.00
N VAL A 334 -0.40 -8.32 6.33
CA VAL A 334 0.26 -7.34 7.21
C VAL A 334 1.74 -7.70 7.47
N HIS A 335 2.57 -6.69 7.77
CA HIS A 335 4.02 -6.79 8.02
C HIS A 335 4.41 -6.40 9.45
N MET A 336 3.56 -6.75 10.43
CA MET A 336 3.82 -6.50 11.86
C MET A 336 4.45 -7.71 12.58
N PHE A 337 4.22 -8.92 12.05
CA PHE A 337 4.80 -10.21 12.46
C PHE A 337 4.48 -10.69 13.88
N ALA A 338 4.76 -9.90 14.90
CA ALA A 338 4.54 -10.29 16.29
C ALA A 338 3.04 -10.37 16.61
N ILE A 339 2.65 -11.43 17.31
CA ILE A 339 1.31 -11.62 17.85
C ILE A 339 1.33 -11.22 19.32
N ASP A 340 0.40 -10.37 19.73
CA ASP A 340 0.16 -10.07 21.13
C ASP A 340 -0.82 -11.12 21.68
N PRO A 341 -0.39 -12.02 22.58
CA PRO A 341 -1.23 -13.10 23.07
C PRO A 341 -2.31 -12.64 24.06
N ASP A 342 -2.33 -11.37 24.47
CA ASP A 342 -3.33 -10.81 25.37
C ASP A 342 -4.31 -9.87 24.64
N ALA A 343 -3.95 -9.38 23.45
CA ALA A 343 -4.79 -8.52 22.63
C ALA A 343 -5.89 -9.30 21.86
N THR A 344 -7.14 -8.95 22.11
CA THR A 344 -8.31 -9.46 21.36
C THR A 344 -9.00 -8.37 20.52
N ALA A 345 -8.33 -7.24 20.31
CA ALA A 345 -8.80 -6.16 19.44
C ALA A 345 -7.58 -5.57 18.71
N GLN A 346 -7.72 -5.33 17.41
CA GLN A 346 -6.61 -4.84 16.59
C GLN A 346 -6.51 -3.31 16.53
N PHE A 347 -7.63 -2.62 16.76
CA PHE A 347 -7.74 -1.20 16.48
C PHE A 347 -7.97 -0.40 17.76
N THR A 348 -7.58 0.87 17.73
CA THR A 348 -7.93 1.85 18.75
C THR A 348 -9.45 1.95 18.91
N ALA A 349 -9.92 2.46 20.06
CA ALA A 349 -11.35 2.58 20.35
C ALA A 349 -12.12 3.43 19.31
N ASP A 350 -11.45 4.39 18.66
CA ASP A 350 -12.00 5.21 17.58
C ASP A 350 -11.84 4.57 16.19
N GLY A 351 -11.19 3.41 16.09
CA GLY A 351 -11.00 2.64 14.86
C GLY A 351 -10.06 3.28 13.84
N LYS A 352 -9.36 4.37 14.20
CA LYS A 352 -8.50 5.12 13.27
C LYS A 352 -7.11 4.54 13.11
N PHE A 353 -6.63 3.79 14.09
CA PHE A 353 -5.28 3.22 14.06
C PHE A 353 -5.29 1.75 14.46
N ALA A 354 -4.36 0.99 13.91
CA ALA A 354 -4.04 -0.35 14.41
C ALA A 354 -2.95 -0.29 15.50
N ILE A 355 -3.03 -1.17 16.49
CA ILE A 355 -1.92 -1.41 17.43
C ILE A 355 -0.77 -2.10 16.69
N SER A 356 0.47 -2.02 17.21
CA SER A 356 1.70 -2.47 16.53
C SER A 356 1.97 -3.98 16.53
N GLN A 357 1.15 -4.78 17.23
CA GLN A 357 1.19 -6.24 17.18
C GLN A 357 -0.15 -6.82 16.75
N ILE A 358 -0.12 -8.04 16.21
CA ILE A 358 -1.31 -8.71 15.69
C ILE A 358 -2.12 -9.27 16.85
N SER A 359 -3.38 -8.88 16.94
CA SER A 359 -4.34 -9.42 17.90
C SER A 359 -4.75 -10.84 17.54
N LEU A 360 -5.22 -11.59 18.54
CA LEU A 360 -5.73 -12.96 18.36
C LEU A 360 -6.94 -13.03 17.43
N ASP A 361 -7.67 -11.93 17.28
CA ASP A 361 -8.80 -11.81 16.35
C ASP A 361 -8.34 -12.07 14.91
N TYR A 362 -7.25 -11.45 14.48
CA TYR A 362 -6.75 -11.62 13.12
C TYR A 362 -5.75 -12.76 12.98
N ALA A 363 -4.99 -13.09 14.03
CA ALA A 363 -4.07 -14.22 13.99
C ALA A 363 -4.77 -15.58 14.02
N CYS A 364 -5.95 -15.68 14.66
CA CYS A 364 -6.59 -16.97 14.94
C CYS A 364 -8.03 -17.09 14.43
N LYS A 365 -8.87 -16.03 14.54
CA LYS A 365 -10.32 -16.19 14.35
C LYS A 365 -10.77 -16.31 12.89
N SER A 366 -9.89 -16.10 11.92
CA SER A 366 -10.15 -16.47 10.53
C SER A 366 -10.43 -17.98 10.37
N CYS A 367 -9.80 -18.81 11.23
CA CYS A 367 -9.98 -20.27 11.30
C CYS A 367 -10.69 -20.75 12.57
N HIS A 368 -10.53 -20.05 13.68
CA HIS A 368 -11.05 -20.44 15.01
C HIS A 368 -12.20 -19.54 15.51
N GLY A 369 -12.74 -18.67 14.67
CA GLY A 369 -13.88 -17.82 15.01
C GLY A 369 -15.20 -18.59 15.09
N ALA A 370 -16.25 -17.89 15.51
CA ALA A 370 -17.61 -18.45 15.53
C ALA A 370 -18.04 -18.92 14.13
N GLY A 371 -18.72 -20.07 14.06
CA GLY A 371 -19.17 -20.66 12.80
C GLY A 371 -18.08 -21.35 11.96
N LYS A 372 -16.85 -21.46 12.48
CA LYS A 372 -15.77 -22.25 11.86
C LYS A 372 -15.79 -23.70 12.37
N ALA A 373 -15.04 -24.58 11.70
CA ALA A 373 -14.98 -26.01 12.06
C ALA A 373 -14.38 -26.28 13.44
N THR A 374 -13.50 -25.39 13.92
CA THR A 374 -12.81 -25.53 15.21
C THR A 374 -12.90 -24.23 16.01
N PRO A 375 -14.09 -23.80 16.44
CA PRO A 375 -14.27 -22.53 17.13
C PRO A 375 -13.57 -22.59 18.49
N LYS A 376 -12.95 -21.48 18.90
CA LYS A 376 -12.25 -21.32 20.17
C LYS A 376 -12.69 -20.05 20.88
N THR A 377 -12.81 -20.15 22.20
CA THR A 377 -13.01 -19.00 23.08
C THR A 377 -11.75 -18.13 23.13
N ASN A 378 -11.89 -16.87 23.55
CA ASN A 378 -10.73 -15.98 23.72
C ASN A 378 -9.71 -16.58 24.71
N ASP A 379 -10.16 -17.19 25.80
CA ASP A 379 -9.26 -17.75 26.81
C ASP A 379 -8.47 -18.96 26.29
N GLU A 380 -9.10 -19.84 25.49
CA GLU A 380 -8.40 -20.91 24.80
C GLU A 380 -7.35 -20.38 23.81
N LEU A 381 -7.68 -19.32 23.06
CA LEU A 381 -6.74 -18.71 22.12
C LEU A 381 -5.55 -18.07 22.86
N LYS A 382 -5.80 -17.34 23.94
CA LYS A 382 -4.75 -16.75 24.78
C LYS A 382 -3.83 -17.82 25.37
N ALA A 383 -4.42 -18.86 25.97
CA ALA A 383 -3.68 -19.99 26.52
C ALA A 383 -2.85 -20.70 25.45
N ARG A 384 -3.38 -20.81 24.23
CA ARG A 384 -2.68 -21.45 23.11
C ARG A 384 -1.54 -20.59 22.54
N ALA A 385 -1.73 -19.28 22.45
CA ALA A 385 -0.74 -18.35 21.91
C ALA A 385 0.48 -18.22 22.83
N LYS A 386 0.26 -18.22 24.16
CA LYS A 386 1.34 -18.18 25.14
C LYS A 386 2.19 -19.45 25.06
N GLY A 387 3.48 -19.27 24.74
CA GLY A 387 4.40 -20.38 24.59
C GLY A 387 4.13 -21.29 23.39
N TYR A 388 3.44 -20.81 22.35
CA TYR A 388 3.11 -21.65 21.19
C TYR A 388 4.35 -22.36 20.58
N HIS A 389 5.51 -21.69 20.58
CA HIS A 389 6.79 -22.19 20.08
C HIS A 389 7.76 -22.72 21.16
N THR A 390 7.34 -22.82 22.43
CA THR A 390 8.21 -23.41 23.45
C THR A 390 8.33 -24.91 23.18
N ALA A 391 9.55 -25.44 23.31
CA ALA A 391 9.78 -26.88 23.23
C ALA A 391 8.89 -27.59 24.26
N LYS A 392 8.20 -28.64 23.81
CA LYS A 392 7.38 -29.49 24.67
C LYS A 392 8.20 -30.60 25.29
#